data_AF-A0A917NNG0-F1
#
_entry.id   AF-A0A917NNG0-F1
#
_cell.length_a   1.000
_cell.length_b   1.000
_cell.length_c   1.000
_cell.angle_alpha   90.00
_cell.angle_beta   90.00
_cell.angle_gamma   90.00
#
_symmetry.space_group_name_H-M   'P 1'
#
loop_
_entity.id
_entity.type
_entity.pdbx_description
1 polymer ?
#
loop_
_entity_poly.entity_id
_entity_poly.type
_entity_poly.pdbx_seq_one_letter_code
_entity_poly.pdbx_strand_id
1 'polypeptide(L)'
;MFQAPESLDPDDRRIASREVNGRRPWLEPAEQVPYGHVLHAAALLRWSPAAVVARLTAMGRTDIQHPEALPDTVALDDIPLVRDSSAKCRPAWLDVGKPVSLRQILESAGLADRGPADVARRLTALGYRLGGDGRTLPESPDRGDATLISVNPGPYVKWLDWDDEVPASQVLSAAAHLRCSPHTAATRLLAFGLRLPYTPDPGDELLLRSSGEHGARPLYGAQSIGHILAVAQELGRSPADVAARLTELGWAQPVVPDHPEADDLTILSEELDGRAPWLLKNTVVGLQMRHILRAALTTGRSPADIAERLAALGHWLHENAKLPETVDEEDIRLLETVDRSYLDNIHLEHVLRSASLTGRSPADVAARLTALGHRLPDEVDYPEVRASLATS
;
A
#
# COMPACT_ATOMS: atom_id res chain seq x y z
N MET A 1 47.16 9.85 19.77
CA MET A 1 47.14 8.39 19.99
C MET A 1 47.14 8.16 21.50
N PHE A 2 45.98 7.91 22.12
CA PHE A 2 45.87 7.89 23.58
C PHE A 2 46.50 6.64 24.20
N GLN A 3 47.17 6.81 25.33
CA GLN A 3 47.83 5.73 26.08
C GLN A 3 46.81 4.80 26.73
N ALA A 4 47.19 3.55 26.98
CA ALA A 4 46.37 2.63 27.76
C ALA A 4 46.19 3.18 29.19
N PRO A 5 45.05 2.91 29.86
CA PRO A 5 44.92 3.25 31.27
C PRO A 5 46.10 2.64 32.05
N GLU A 6 46.69 3.41 32.96
CA GLU A 6 47.85 2.97 33.78
C GLU A 6 47.50 1.85 34.76
N SER A 7 46.20 1.53 34.91
CA SER A 7 45.74 0.43 35.77
C SER A 7 46.14 -0.94 35.22
N LEU A 8 46.71 -1.76 36.12
CA LEU A 8 47.00 -3.18 35.89
C LEU A 8 45.77 -4.07 36.09
N ASP A 9 44.66 -3.53 36.61
CA ASP A 9 43.42 -4.28 36.83
C ASP A 9 42.74 -4.61 35.47
N PRO A 10 42.51 -5.91 35.16
CA PRO A 10 41.83 -6.30 33.92
C PRO A 10 40.42 -5.72 33.80
N ASP A 11 39.71 -5.47 34.90
CA ASP A 11 38.35 -4.93 34.87
C ASP A 11 38.35 -3.43 34.61
N ASP A 12 39.32 -2.68 35.14
CA ASP A 12 39.55 -1.27 34.78
C ASP A 12 39.82 -1.10 33.29
N ARG A 13 40.64 -2.00 32.74
CA ARG A 13 40.91 -2.01 31.29
C ARG A 13 39.66 -2.27 30.48
N ARG A 14 38.76 -3.13 30.97
CA ARG A 14 37.46 -3.38 30.31
C ARG A 14 36.59 -2.15 30.34
N ILE A 15 36.32 -1.56 31.50
CA ILE A 15 35.45 -0.36 31.58
C ILE A 15 36.05 0.88 30.88
N ALA A 16 37.38 0.96 30.74
CA ALA A 16 38.06 2.04 30.01
C ALA A 16 38.12 1.83 28.48
N SER A 17 37.82 0.64 27.99
CA SER A 17 37.74 0.32 26.56
C SER A 17 36.38 0.71 26.01
N ARG A 18 36.31 1.42 24.88
CA ARG A 18 35.05 1.88 24.25
C ARG A 18 34.06 0.76 23.95
N GLU A 19 34.54 -0.46 23.73
CA GLU A 19 33.72 -1.65 23.46
C GLU A 19 33.59 -2.58 24.68
N VAL A 20 34.10 -2.14 25.84
CA VAL A 20 34.11 -2.90 27.09
C VAL A 20 34.87 -4.24 26.99
N ASN A 21 35.83 -4.34 26.07
CA ASN A 21 36.53 -5.60 25.75
C ASN A 21 37.98 -5.67 26.29
N GLY A 22 38.43 -4.63 26.99
CA GLY A 22 39.80 -4.55 27.53
C GLY A 22 40.88 -4.20 26.51
N ARG A 23 40.48 -3.81 25.29
CA ARG A 23 41.35 -3.49 24.15
C ARG A 23 41.04 -2.10 23.61
N ARG A 24 41.94 -1.57 22.78
CA ARG A 24 41.73 -0.31 22.05
C ARG A 24 40.49 -0.42 21.13
N PRO A 25 39.77 0.67 20.86
CA PRO A 25 40.04 2.04 21.31
C PRO A 25 39.62 2.30 22.78
N TRP A 26 40.42 3.10 23.49
CA TRP A 26 40.11 3.54 24.86
C TRP A 26 39.17 4.74 24.84
N LEU A 27 38.38 4.94 25.90
CA LEU A 27 37.59 6.15 26.10
C LEU A 27 38.51 7.37 26.22
N GLU A 28 38.20 8.45 25.50
CA GLU A 28 38.96 9.69 25.56
C GLU A 28 38.63 10.47 26.85
N PRO A 29 39.61 11.03 27.58
CA PRO A 29 39.36 11.76 28.83
C PRO A 29 38.44 12.98 28.70
N ALA A 30 38.42 13.61 27.53
CA ALA A 30 37.62 14.80 27.25
C ALA A 30 36.28 14.49 26.55
N GLU A 31 36.03 13.23 26.19
CA GLU A 31 34.75 12.80 25.63
C GLU A 31 33.83 12.36 26.78
N GLN A 32 32.61 12.89 26.80
CA GLN A 32 31.59 12.44 27.75
C GLN A 32 31.37 10.94 27.59
N VAL A 33 31.38 10.20 28.70
CA VAL A 33 31.10 8.76 28.71
C VAL A 33 29.60 8.54 28.53
N PRO A 34 29.14 7.86 27.47
CA PRO A 34 27.71 7.64 27.25
C PRO A 34 27.10 6.71 28.31
N TYR A 35 25.83 6.92 28.66
CA TYR A 35 25.18 6.13 29.71
C TYR A 35 25.09 4.64 29.35
N GLY A 36 24.81 4.31 28.09
CA GLY A 36 24.79 2.92 27.61
C GLY A 36 26.11 2.17 27.79
N HIS A 37 27.25 2.89 27.79
CA HIS A 37 28.55 2.29 28.10
C HIS A 37 28.63 1.81 29.56
N VAL A 38 28.14 2.64 30.49
CA VAL A 38 28.07 2.31 31.92
C VAL A 38 27.19 1.08 32.14
N LEU A 39 26.02 1.04 31.49
CA LEU A 39 25.11 -0.11 31.54
C LEU A 39 25.75 -1.39 30.98
N HIS A 40 26.45 -1.30 29.85
CA HIS A 40 27.16 -2.44 29.26
C HIS A 40 28.28 -2.96 30.16
N ALA A 41 29.10 -2.08 30.74
CA ALA A 41 30.10 -2.44 31.72
C ALA A 41 29.50 -3.07 32.97
N ALA A 42 28.41 -2.51 33.50
CA ALA A 42 27.70 -3.03 34.67
C ALA A 42 27.18 -4.45 34.41
N ALA A 43 26.52 -4.68 33.27
CA ALA A 43 25.99 -6.00 32.91
C ALA A 43 27.09 -7.04 32.68
N LEU A 44 28.18 -6.67 31.98
CA LEU A 44 29.26 -7.59 31.64
C LEU A 44 30.09 -8.00 32.86
N LEU A 45 30.38 -7.05 33.75
CA LEU A 45 31.17 -7.27 34.96
C LEU A 45 30.31 -7.70 36.17
N ARG A 46 28.98 -7.71 36.02
CA ARG A 46 28.01 -7.94 37.10
C ARG A 46 28.18 -6.96 38.27
N TRP A 47 28.47 -5.71 37.93
CA TRP A 47 28.56 -4.61 38.89
C TRP A 47 27.26 -3.81 38.88
N SER A 48 27.00 -3.05 39.94
CA SER A 48 25.96 -2.02 39.87
C SER A 48 26.45 -0.87 38.98
N PRO A 49 25.55 -0.19 38.23
CA PRO A 49 25.89 1.02 37.48
C PRO A 49 26.58 2.08 38.34
N ALA A 50 26.15 2.24 39.60
CA ALA A 50 26.78 3.15 40.55
C ALA A 50 28.26 2.80 40.83
N ALA A 51 28.59 1.50 40.94
CA ALA A 51 29.98 1.06 41.12
C ALA A 51 30.84 1.34 39.86
N VAL A 52 30.28 1.16 38.66
CA VAL A 52 30.97 1.49 37.40
C VAL A 52 31.23 2.99 37.30
N VAL A 53 30.24 3.83 37.60
CA VAL A 53 30.39 5.29 37.62
C VAL A 53 31.48 5.71 38.61
N ALA A 54 31.42 5.21 39.85
CA ALA A 54 32.43 5.51 40.87
C ALA A 54 33.84 5.10 40.41
N ARG A 55 33.97 3.95 39.75
CA ARG A 55 35.27 3.48 39.24
C ARG A 55 35.78 4.32 38.07
N LEU A 56 34.93 4.68 37.12
CA LEU A 56 35.28 5.58 36.01
C LEU A 56 35.71 6.96 36.53
N THR A 57 35.01 7.50 37.53
CA THR A 57 35.37 8.76 38.20
C THR A 57 36.74 8.67 38.88
N ALA A 58 37.03 7.57 39.59
CA ALA A 58 38.34 7.34 40.21
C ALA A 58 39.49 7.28 39.18
N MET A 59 39.21 6.86 37.94
CA MET A 59 40.16 6.88 36.82
C MET A 59 40.20 8.21 36.06
N GLY A 60 39.56 9.25 36.59
CA GLY A 60 39.57 10.60 36.01
C GLY A 60 38.56 10.81 34.88
N ARG A 61 37.53 9.96 34.75
CA ARG A 61 36.38 10.19 33.85
C ARG A 61 35.22 10.75 34.67
N THR A 62 35.13 12.07 34.76
CA THR A 62 34.11 12.75 35.56
C THR A 62 32.89 13.19 34.76
N ASP A 63 33.02 13.36 33.45
CA ASP A 63 31.91 13.67 32.55
C ASP A 63 31.24 12.38 32.08
N ILE A 64 30.26 11.90 32.86
CA ILE A 64 29.52 10.66 32.60
C ILE A 64 28.04 11.01 32.47
N GLN A 65 27.43 10.52 31.39
CA GLN A 65 26.00 10.65 31.20
C GLN A 65 25.24 9.67 32.11
N HIS A 66 24.22 10.16 32.80
CA HIS A 66 23.36 9.35 33.67
C HIS A 66 21.95 9.96 33.81
N PRO A 67 20.93 9.14 34.05
CA PRO A 67 19.61 9.60 34.48
C PRO A 67 19.64 10.11 35.94
N GLU A 68 18.52 10.69 36.39
CA GLU A 68 18.37 11.16 37.78
C GLU A 68 18.53 10.04 38.82
N ALA A 69 18.13 8.81 38.46
CA ALA A 69 18.26 7.62 39.29
C ALA A 69 18.90 6.48 38.50
N LEU A 70 20.00 5.93 39.03
CA LEU A 70 20.67 4.75 38.46
C LEU A 70 19.91 3.47 38.87
N PRO A 71 19.73 2.51 37.95
CA PRO A 71 19.13 1.24 38.30
C PRO A 71 20.10 0.41 39.16
N ASP A 72 19.55 -0.43 40.04
CA ASP A 72 20.35 -1.29 40.92
C ASP A 72 21.05 -2.41 40.14
N THR A 73 20.39 -2.95 39.12
CA THR A 73 20.86 -4.09 38.32
C THR A 73 20.56 -3.91 36.85
N VAL A 74 21.44 -4.43 35.99
CA VAL A 74 21.30 -4.42 34.52
C VAL A 74 21.57 -5.84 34.02
N ALA A 75 20.67 -6.37 33.20
CA ALA A 75 20.88 -7.67 32.56
C ALA A 75 21.65 -7.52 31.25
N LEU A 76 22.37 -8.57 30.83
CA LEU A 76 23.02 -8.57 29.51
C LEU A 76 22.00 -8.43 28.36
N ASP A 77 20.78 -8.93 28.55
CA ASP A 77 19.69 -8.84 27.58
C ASP A 77 19.12 -7.41 27.44
N ASP A 78 19.48 -6.49 28.34
CA ASP A 78 19.11 -5.07 28.23
C ASP A 78 20.04 -4.31 27.26
N ILE A 79 21.24 -4.84 26.99
CA ILE A 79 22.27 -4.15 26.19
C ILE A 79 21.86 -3.91 24.74
N PRO A 80 21.18 -4.83 24.03
CA PRO A 80 20.65 -4.55 22.69
C PRO A 80 19.66 -3.38 22.68
N LEU A 81 18.88 -3.18 23.75
CA LEU A 81 17.83 -2.16 23.81
C LEU A 81 18.38 -0.73 23.90
N VAL A 82 19.56 -0.56 24.51
CA VAL A 82 20.20 0.74 24.76
C VAL A 82 21.17 1.18 23.65
N ARG A 83 21.29 0.38 22.59
CA ARG A 83 22.07 0.72 21.40
C ARG A 83 21.21 1.53 20.44
N ASP A 84 21.76 2.63 19.95
CA ASP A 84 21.12 3.46 18.94
C ASP A 84 21.08 2.70 17.61
N SER A 85 19.87 2.31 17.19
CA SER A 85 19.64 1.56 15.96
C SER A 85 19.73 2.44 14.70
N SER A 86 19.71 3.77 14.86
CA SER A 86 19.83 4.73 13.77
C SER A 86 21.29 5.02 13.36
N ALA A 87 22.24 4.67 14.21
CA ALA A 87 23.65 4.97 13.99
C ALA A 87 24.26 4.09 12.89
N LYS A 88 24.61 4.71 11.76
CA LYS A 88 25.19 4.02 10.59
C LYS A 88 26.64 3.56 10.81
N CYS A 89 27.38 4.15 11.75
CA CYS A 89 28.79 3.87 12.00
C CYS A 89 29.11 3.92 13.50
N ARG A 90 29.79 2.86 14.00
CA ARG A 90 30.22 2.63 15.41
C ARG A 90 29.07 2.27 16.36
N PRO A 91 29.32 1.53 17.45
CA PRO A 91 28.32 1.37 18.51
C PRO A 91 28.04 2.75 19.11
N ALA A 92 26.93 3.35 18.73
CA ALA A 92 26.39 4.54 19.36
C ALA A 92 25.37 4.10 20.42
N TRP A 93 25.45 4.72 21.58
CA TRP A 93 24.55 4.46 22.70
C TRP A 93 23.40 5.45 22.63
N LEU A 94 22.22 5.03 23.10
CA LEU A 94 21.12 5.96 23.29
C LEU A 94 21.50 7.03 24.30
N ASP A 95 21.24 8.27 23.90
CA ASP A 95 21.40 9.47 24.70
C ASP A 95 20.26 9.52 25.74
N VAL A 96 20.56 9.25 27.02
CA VAL A 96 19.56 9.24 28.09
C VAL A 96 18.94 10.63 28.36
N GLY A 97 19.59 11.70 27.91
CA GLY A 97 19.04 13.05 27.97
C GLY A 97 17.90 13.27 26.98
N LYS A 98 17.84 12.49 25.90
CA LYS A 98 16.81 12.60 24.85
C LYS A 98 15.70 11.58 25.06
N PRO A 99 14.44 11.94 24.76
CA PRO A 99 13.37 10.96 24.71
C PRO A 99 13.65 9.88 23.66
N VAL A 100 13.34 8.64 24.00
CA VAL A 100 13.43 7.49 23.09
C VAL A 100 12.31 7.59 22.05
N SER A 101 12.68 7.56 20.77
CA SER A 101 11.74 7.58 19.65
C SER A 101 10.96 6.27 19.53
N LEU A 102 9.76 6.33 18.96
CA LEU A 102 8.95 5.14 18.68
C LEU A 102 9.72 4.13 17.83
N ARG A 103 10.47 4.61 16.83
CA ARG A 103 11.34 3.80 15.97
C ARG A 103 12.31 2.94 16.77
N GLN A 104 13.02 3.53 17.72
CA GLN A 104 14.00 2.80 18.52
C GLN A 104 13.34 1.66 19.31
N ILE A 105 12.14 1.88 19.85
CA ILE A 105 11.40 0.85 20.59
C ILE A 105 11.01 -0.29 19.66
N LEU A 106 10.43 0.00 18.49
CA LEU A 106 9.96 -1.02 17.56
C LEU A 106 11.11 -1.80 16.91
N GLU A 107 12.21 -1.14 16.55
CA GLU A 107 13.40 -1.83 16.03
C GLU A 107 14.06 -2.69 17.11
N SER A 108 14.16 -2.21 18.36
CA SER A 108 14.68 -3.00 19.49
C SER A 108 13.79 -4.20 19.81
N ALA A 109 12.47 -4.01 19.78
CA ALA A 109 11.47 -5.07 19.96
C ALA A 109 11.63 -6.17 18.91
N GLY A 110 11.75 -5.79 17.62
CA GLY A 110 11.96 -6.74 16.54
C GLY A 110 13.30 -7.48 16.61
N LEU A 111 14.38 -6.80 17.00
CA LEU A 111 15.71 -7.40 17.16
C LEU A 111 15.80 -8.35 18.37
N ALA A 112 15.12 -8.01 19.47
CA ALA A 112 15.12 -8.80 20.70
C ALA A 112 14.01 -9.86 20.74
N ASP A 113 13.12 -9.92 19.75
CA ASP A 113 11.92 -10.77 19.72
C ASP A 113 11.01 -10.53 20.96
N ARG A 114 10.90 -9.27 21.38
CA ARG A 114 10.14 -8.83 22.58
C ARG A 114 8.98 -7.93 22.17
N GLY A 115 7.93 -7.89 22.98
CA GLY A 115 6.84 -6.94 22.80
C GLY A 115 7.30 -5.49 22.96
N PRO A 116 6.79 -4.54 22.14
CA PRO A 116 7.09 -3.11 22.30
C PRO A 116 6.84 -2.57 23.72
N ALA A 117 5.78 -3.04 24.39
CA ALA A 117 5.48 -2.67 25.78
C ALA A 117 6.55 -3.12 26.78
N ASP A 118 7.09 -4.32 26.58
CA ASP A 118 8.14 -4.87 27.43
C ASP A 118 9.46 -4.12 27.24
N VAL A 119 9.83 -3.81 25.99
CA VAL A 119 10.98 -2.95 25.68
C VAL A 119 10.83 -1.58 26.32
N ALA A 120 9.66 -0.94 26.18
CA ALA A 120 9.38 0.35 26.79
C ALA A 120 9.54 0.32 28.32
N ARG A 121 8.95 -0.68 28.99
CA ARG A 121 9.11 -0.87 30.44
C ARG A 121 10.56 -1.06 30.85
N ARG A 122 11.33 -1.87 30.11
CA ARG A 122 12.76 -2.07 30.40
C ARG A 122 13.56 -0.79 30.22
N LEU A 123 13.36 -0.05 29.13
CA LEU A 123 14.03 1.22 28.91
C LEU A 123 13.71 2.24 30.02
N THR A 124 12.44 2.32 30.44
CA THR A 124 12.04 3.15 31.59
C THR A 124 12.70 2.69 32.89
N ALA A 125 12.75 1.38 33.17
CA ALA A 125 13.42 0.84 34.35
C ALA A 125 14.94 1.11 34.35
N LEU A 126 15.55 1.26 33.17
CA LEU A 126 16.95 1.64 33.01
C LEU A 126 17.19 3.16 33.12
N GLY A 127 16.13 3.95 33.26
CA GLY A 127 16.17 5.41 33.41
C GLY A 127 16.01 6.20 32.11
N TYR A 128 15.64 5.56 31.00
CA TYR A 128 15.34 6.27 29.75
C TYR A 128 13.93 6.84 29.76
N ARG A 129 13.79 8.07 29.24
CA ARG A 129 12.49 8.73 29.05
C ARG A 129 11.91 8.33 27.70
N LEU A 130 10.66 7.89 27.67
CA LEU A 130 9.96 7.63 26.41
C LEU A 130 9.37 8.94 25.88
N GLY A 131 9.27 9.08 24.55
CA GLY A 131 8.71 10.29 23.95
C GLY A 131 7.19 10.40 23.99
N GLY A 132 6.46 9.29 24.16
CA GLY A 132 5.00 9.28 24.18
C GLY A 132 4.37 9.48 25.57
N ASP A 133 3.11 9.89 25.60
CA ASP A 133 2.31 10.23 26.80
C ASP A 133 1.93 9.03 27.70
N GLY A 134 2.78 8.02 27.83
CA GLY A 134 2.54 6.87 28.73
C GLY A 134 1.43 5.93 28.26
N ARG A 135 1.07 5.93 26.97
CA ARG A 135 0.14 4.95 26.38
C ARG A 135 0.74 3.54 26.46
N THR A 136 -0.10 2.56 26.72
CA THR A 136 0.29 1.15 26.72
C THR A 136 0.50 0.66 25.30
N LEU A 137 1.76 0.43 24.95
CA LEU A 137 2.14 -0.22 23.70
C LEU A 137 1.64 -1.68 23.65
N PRO A 138 1.66 -2.34 22.48
CA PRO A 138 1.34 -3.76 22.38
C PRO A 138 2.34 -4.66 23.12
N GLU A 139 1.82 -5.70 23.77
CA GLU A 139 2.63 -6.75 24.43
C GLU A 139 3.15 -7.80 23.44
N SER A 140 2.45 -8.00 22.32
CA SER A 140 2.85 -9.00 21.32
C SER A 140 3.95 -8.44 20.41
N PRO A 141 5.05 -9.17 20.16
CA PRO A 141 6.00 -8.78 19.14
C PRO A 141 5.40 -8.95 17.74
N ASP A 142 5.71 -8.02 16.84
CA ASP A 142 5.51 -8.20 15.40
C ASP A 142 6.71 -7.58 14.66
N ARG A 143 7.37 -8.39 13.84
CA ARG A 143 8.57 -7.96 13.08
C ARG A 143 8.26 -6.91 12.03
N GLY A 144 7.00 -6.78 11.61
CA GLY A 144 6.52 -5.74 10.72
C GLY A 144 6.27 -4.39 11.38
N ASP A 145 6.36 -4.29 12.72
CA ASP A 145 6.01 -3.07 13.47
C ASP A 145 6.88 -1.87 13.05
N ALA A 146 8.18 -2.06 12.87
CA ALA A 146 9.05 -0.99 12.37
C ALA A 146 8.67 -0.56 10.95
N THR A 147 8.23 -1.49 10.09
CA THR A 147 7.80 -1.16 8.73
C THR A 147 6.52 -0.34 8.71
N LEU A 148 5.59 -0.56 9.65
CA LEU A 148 4.34 0.20 9.75
C LEU A 148 4.59 1.71 9.91
N ILE A 149 5.62 2.09 10.67
CA ILE A 149 5.95 3.50 10.93
C ILE A 149 6.91 4.10 9.88
N SER A 150 7.28 3.35 8.84
CA SER A 150 8.19 3.79 7.79
C SER A 150 7.43 4.42 6.62
N VAL A 151 7.65 5.72 6.38
CA VAL A 151 7.07 6.49 5.27
C VAL A 151 8.00 6.41 4.07
N ASN A 152 7.47 5.91 2.95
CA ASN A 152 8.18 5.70 1.69
C ASN A 152 9.46 4.87 1.84
N PRO A 153 9.43 3.53 1.67
CA PRO A 153 10.60 2.65 1.82
C PRO A 153 11.70 2.82 0.73
N GLY A 154 11.81 4.01 0.11
CA GLY A 154 12.87 4.39 -0.82
C GLY A 154 14.14 4.90 -0.11
N PRO A 155 15.08 5.55 -0.83
CA PRO A 155 16.38 5.96 -0.28
C PRO A 155 16.31 7.03 0.83
N TYR A 156 15.13 7.64 1.05
CA TYR A 156 14.87 8.63 2.09
C TYR A 156 13.70 8.19 2.98
N VAL A 157 13.87 7.07 3.69
CA VAL A 157 12.87 6.60 4.66
C VAL A 157 12.69 7.66 5.74
N LYS A 158 11.49 8.26 5.79
CA LYS A 158 11.07 9.09 6.92
C LYS A 158 10.36 8.17 7.92
N TRP A 159 10.67 8.33 9.20
CA TRP A 159 10.07 7.53 10.26
C TRP A 159 9.03 8.38 10.98
N LEU A 160 7.85 7.82 11.21
CA LEU A 160 6.83 8.41 12.07
C LEU A 160 7.28 8.25 13.53
N ASP A 161 7.04 9.28 14.32
CA ASP A 161 7.29 9.29 15.75
C ASP A 161 5.99 9.53 16.54
N TRP A 162 6.10 9.60 17.86
CA TRP A 162 4.97 9.79 18.77
C TRP A 162 3.99 10.89 18.32
N ASP A 163 2.70 10.57 18.35
CA ASP A 163 1.58 11.47 18.00
C ASP A 163 1.61 12.07 16.58
N ASP A 164 2.48 11.58 15.70
CA ASP A 164 2.42 11.88 14.28
C ASP A 164 1.06 11.44 13.70
N GLU A 165 0.57 12.25 12.78
CA GLU A 165 -0.65 11.93 12.03
C GLU A 165 -0.29 11.07 10.81
N VAL A 166 -1.00 9.96 10.65
CA VAL A 166 -0.78 9.00 9.57
C VAL A 166 -1.96 9.07 8.61
N PRO A 167 -1.75 9.57 7.38
CA PRO A 167 -2.82 9.61 6.38
C PRO A 167 -3.18 8.19 5.94
N ALA A 168 -4.42 7.99 5.50
CA ALA A 168 -4.91 6.70 5.03
C ALA A 168 -4.01 6.08 3.96
N SER A 169 -3.55 6.86 2.98
CA SER A 169 -2.63 6.39 1.92
C SER A 169 -1.35 5.72 2.45
N GLN A 170 -0.81 6.19 3.57
CA GLN A 170 0.35 5.60 4.22
C GLN A 170 -0.01 4.28 4.92
N VAL A 171 -1.16 4.19 5.58
CA VAL A 171 -1.69 2.95 6.15
C VAL A 171 -1.90 1.90 5.06
N LEU A 172 -2.47 2.29 3.92
CA LEU A 172 -2.68 1.43 2.75
C LEU A 172 -1.36 0.88 2.20
N SER A 173 -0.38 1.76 2.03
CA SER A 173 0.95 1.40 1.54
C SER A 173 1.63 0.41 2.48
N ALA A 174 1.58 0.66 3.79
CA ALA A 174 2.16 -0.22 4.80
C ALA A 174 1.45 -1.59 4.85
N ALA A 175 0.12 -1.61 4.83
CA ALA A 175 -0.68 -2.83 4.80
C ALA A 175 -0.37 -3.69 3.55
N ALA A 176 -0.27 -3.06 2.38
CA ALA A 176 0.11 -3.73 1.14
C ALA A 176 1.54 -4.30 1.21
N HIS A 177 2.49 -3.56 1.78
CA HIS A 177 3.87 -4.03 1.94
C HIS A 177 3.98 -5.22 2.89
N LEU A 178 3.23 -5.19 3.99
CA LEU A 178 3.21 -6.23 5.02
C LEU A 178 2.25 -7.38 4.70
N ARG A 179 1.47 -7.26 3.62
CA ARG A 179 0.43 -8.22 3.20
C ARG A 179 -0.58 -8.51 4.32
N CYS A 180 -0.98 -7.49 5.06
CA CYS A 180 -2.02 -7.57 6.08
C CYS A 180 -3.21 -6.67 5.72
N SER A 181 -4.32 -6.77 6.46
CA SER A 181 -5.48 -5.93 6.20
C SER A 181 -5.21 -4.47 6.63
N PRO A 182 -5.75 -3.47 5.90
CA PRO A 182 -5.67 -2.06 6.28
C PRO A 182 -6.16 -1.79 7.70
N HIS A 183 -7.23 -2.47 8.12
CA HIS A 183 -7.76 -2.39 9.48
C HIS A 183 -6.75 -2.88 10.53
N THR A 184 -6.04 -3.98 10.26
CA THR A 184 -4.99 -4.50 11.15
C THR A 184 -3.84 -3.50 11.27
N ALA A 185 -3.35 -2.98 10.14
CA ALA A 185 -2.29 -1.97 10.12
C ALA A 185 -2.70 -0.70 10.89
N ALA A 186 -3.91 -0.19 10.64
CA ALA A 186 -4.45 1.01 11.29
C ALA A 186 -4.58 0.83 12.81
N THR A 187 -5.15 -0.30 13.24
CA THR A 187 -5.30 -0.63 14.66
C THR A 187 -3.95 -0.74 15.36
N ARG A 188 -2.97 -1.35 14.68
CA ARG A 188 -1.60 -1.48 15.19
C ARG A 188 -0.92 -0.11 15.31
N LEU A 189 -1.08 0.78 14.33
CA LEU A 189 -0.57 2.17 14.37
C LEU A 189 -1.20 2.99 15.51
N LEU A 190 -2.53 2.89 15.69
CA LEU A 190 -3.22 3.51 16.83
C LEU A 190 -2.68 3.01 18.18
N ALA A 191 -2.39 1.70 18.28
CA ALA A 191 -1.81 1.12 19.49
C ALA A 191 -0.37 1.60 19.77
N PHE A 192 0.36 2.09 18.76
CA PHE A 192 1.64 2.80 18.95
C PHE A 192 1.49 4.26 19.37
N GLY A 193 0.26 4.76 19.45
CA GLY A 193 -0.03 6.14 19.80
C GLY A 193 0.01 7.11 18.63
N LEU A 194 0.03 6.61 17.39
CA LEU A 194 -0.09 7.45 16.20
C LEU A 194 -1.55 7.87 15.99
N ARG A 195 -1.77 9.04 15.36
CA ARG A 195 -3.10 9.58 15.11
C ARG A 195 -3.54 9.27 13.68
N LEU A 196 -4.79 8.87 13.52
CA LEU A 196 -5.41 8.73 12.21
C LEU A 196 -6.46 9.83 12.04
N PRO A 197 -6.53 10.51 10.88
CA PRO A 197 -7.57 11.52 10.60
C PRO A 197 -8.94 10.88 10.27
N TYR A 198 -9.06 9.56 10.42
CA TYR A 198 -10.24 8.76 10.11
C TYR A 198 -10.37 7.59 11.11
N THR A 199 -11.56 7.02 11.22
CA THR A 199 -11.79 5.84 12.08
C THR A 199 -11.62 4.55 11.24
N PRO A 200 -10.73 3.61 11.58
CA PRO A 200 -10.55 2.37 10.80
C PRO A 200 -11.79 1.47 10.82
N ASP A 201 -12.16 0.90 9.67
CA ASP A 201 -13.31 0.00 9.52
C ASP A 201 -12.84 -1.34 8.92
N PRO A 202 -13.26 -2.50 9.45
CA PRO A 202 -12.90 -3.81 8.88
C PRO A 202 -13.29 -3.97 7.39
N GLY A 203 -14.38 -3.33 6.96
CA GLY A 203 -14.87 -3.30 5.59
C GLY A 203 -13.99 -2.51 4.63
N ASP A 204 -13.02 -1.72 5.13
CA ASP A 204 -12.02 -1.06 4.29
C ASP A 204 -11.26 -2.06 3.42
N GLU A 205 -11.07 -3.28 3.90
CA GLU A 205 -10.41 -4.32 3.12
C GLU A 205 -11.11 -4.58 1.77
N LEU A 206 -12.44 -4.64 1.74
CA LEU A 206 -13.19 -4.83 0.50
C LEU A 206 -13.09 -3.62 -0.43
N LEU A 207 -13.08 -2.41 0.13
CA LEU A 207 -12.90 -1.16 -0.62
C LEU A 207 -11.54 -1.13 -1.34
N LEU A 208 -10.54 -1.73 -0.73
CA LEU A 208 -9.13 -1.61 -1.11
C LEU A 208 -8.58 -2.87 -1.79
N ARG A 209 -9.33 -3.97 -1.77
CA ARG A 209 -9.04 -5.15 -2.59
C ARG A 209 -9.02 -4.69 -4.03
N SER A 210 -7.83 -4.75 -4.63
CA SER A 210 -7.61 -4.42 -6.03
C SER A 210 -8.64 -5.17 -6.87
N SER A 211 -9.34 -4.42 -7.74
CA SER A 211 -10.25 -4.91 -8.76
C SER A 211 -9.50 -5.75 -9.81
N GLY A 212 -8.91 -6.88 -9.42
CA GLY A 212 -8.28 -7.85 -10.32
C GLY A 212 -7.14 -7.32 -11.22
N GLU A 213 -6.58 -6.14 -10.95
CA GLU A 213 -5.60 -5.55 -11.85
C GLU A 213 -4.23 -6.24 -11.75
N HIS A 214 -3.78 -6.76 -12.89
CA HIS A 214 -2.44 -7.28 -13.07
C HIS A 214 -1.40 -6.17 -12.82
N GLY A 215 -0.83 -6.17 -11.61
CA GLY A 215 0.50 -5.63 -11.33
C GLY A 215 0.67 -4.10 -11.28
N ALA A 216 -0.38 -3.29 -11.47
CA ALA A 216 -0.30 -1.84 -11.32
C ALA A 216 -0.55 -1.44 -9.85
N ARG A 217 0.40 -0.74 -9.24
CA ARG A 217 0.24 -0.17 -7.90
C ARG A 217 -1.00 0.75 -7.86
N PRO A 218 -1.87 0.65 -6.84
CA PRO A 218 -3.14 1.40 -6.77
C PRO A 218 -2.99 2.93 -6.59
N LEU A 219 -1.79 3.49 -6.71
CA LEU A 219 -1.51 4.82 -6.16
C LEU A 219 -2.16 5.99 -6.91
N TYR A 220 -2.79 5.78 -8.08
CA TYR A 220 -3.32 6.89 -8.90
C TYR A 220 -4.57 6.60 -9.74
N GLY A 221 -5.19 5.42 -9.65
CA GLY A 221 -6.38 5.08 -10.47
C GLY A 221 -7.68 5.32 -9.73
N ALA A 222 -8.64 6.05 -10.31
CA ALA A 222 -9.99 6.09 -9.75
C ALA A 222 -10.58 4.67 -9.74
N GLN A 223 -11.15 4.23 -8.61
CA GLN A 223 -11.84 2.94 -8.53
C GLN A 223 -12.97 2.89 -9.57
N SER A 224 -13.13 1.75 -10.25
CA SER A 224 -14.22 1.60 -11.21
C SER A 224 -15.57 1.65 -10.49
N ILE A 225 -16.58 2.20 -11.16
CA ILE A 225 -17.94 2.27 -10.62
C ILE A 225 -18.50 0.85 -10.36
N GLY A 226 -18.13 -0.14 -11.18
CA GLY A 226 -18.48 -1.54 -10.96
C GLY A 226 -17.93 -2.08 -9.64
N HIS A 227 -16.68 -1.75 -9.29
CA HIS A 227 -16.09 -2.12 -8.00
C HIS A 227 -16.87 -1.50 -6.83
N ILE A 228 -17.21 -0.21 -6.94
CA ILE A 228 -17.97 0.50 -5.90
C ILE A 228 -19.35 -0.14 -5.69
N LEU A 229 -20.08 -0.43 -6.77
CA LEU A 229 -21.39 -1.07 -6.69
C LEU A 229 -21.31 -2.49 -6.11
N ALA A 230 -20.29 -3.27 -6.50
CA ALA A 230 -20.10 -4.62 -5.99
C ALA A 230 -19.78 -4.63 -4.50
N VAL A 231 -18.88 -3.74 -4.05
CA VAL A 231 -18.56 -3.61 -2.62
C VAL A 231 -19.76 -3.08 -1.82
N ALA A 232 -20.54 -2.15 -2.38
CA ALA A 232 -21.76 -1.68 -1.76
C ALA A 232 -22.76 -2.83 -1.54
N GLN A 233 -22.95 -3.68 -2.56
CA GLN A 233 -23.81 -4.86 -2.47
C GLN A 233 -23.30 -5.87 -1.43
N GLU A 234 -22.00 -6.17 -1.41
CA GLU A 234 -21.40 -7.13 -0.47
C GLU A 234 -21.46 -6.65 0.98
N LEU A 235 -21.23 -5.35 1.22
CA LEU A 235 -21.30 -4.75 2.56
C LEU A 235 -22.73 -4.41 3.00
N GLY A 236 -23.73 -4.52 2.12
CA GLY A 236 -25.09 -4.07 2.38
C GLY A 236 -25.18 -2.56 2.66
N ARG A 237 -24.30 -1.76 2.04
CA ARG A 237 -24.23 -0.28 2.18
C ARG A 237 -24.71 0.39 0.89
N SER A 238 -25.00 1.69 0.94
CA SER A 238 -25.29 2.43 -0.30
C SER A 238 -23.99 2.72 -1.08
N PRO A 239 -24.04 2.84 -2.42
CA PRO A 239 -22.90 3.29 -3.21
C PRO A 239 -22.35 4.66 -2.76
N ALA A 240 -23.22 5.55 -2.29
CA ALA A 240 -22.84 6.85 -1.74
C ALA A 240 -22.03 6.72 -0.44
N ASP A 241 -22.38 5.80 0.45
CA ASP A 241 -21.60 5.53 1.67
C ASP A 241 -20.22 4.98 1.33
N VAL A 242 -20.14 4.09 0.33
CA VAL A 242 -18.87 3.56 -0.18
C VAL A 242 -18.00 4.66 -0.78
N ALA A 243 -18.58 5.54 -1.60
CA ALA A 243 -17.90 6.69 -2.19
C ALA A 243 -17.39 7.68 -1.12
N ALA A 244 -18.22 7.98 -0.12
CA ALA A 244 -17.86 8.83 1.01
C ALA A 244 -16.71 8.19 1.82
N ARG A 245 -16.76 6.88 2.05
CA ARG A 245 -15.70 6.15 2.75
C ARG A 245 -14.38 6.15 2.00
N LEU A 246 -14.39 5.93 0.69
CA LEU A 246 -13.20 6.07 -0.15
C LEU A 246 -12.62 7.50 -0.09
N THR A 247 -13.48 8.51 -0.04
CA THR A 247 -13.07 9.91 0.12
C THR A 247 -12.37 10.16 1.46
N GLU A 248 -12.91 9.61 2.56
CA GLU A 248 -12.29 9.65 3.90
C GLU A 248 -10.91 8.95 3.90
N LEU A 249 -10.76 7.87 3.12
CA LEU A 249 -9.49 7.16 2.91
C LEU A 249 -8.52 7.89 1.95
N GLY A 250 -8.84 9.12 1.54
CA GLY A 250 -7.96 9.98 0.74
C GLY A 250 -8.05 9.76 -0.77
N TRP A 251 -9.03 8.99 -1.25
CA TRP A 251 -9.30 8.87 -2.69
C TRP A 251 -10.10 10.07 -3.19
N ALA A 252 -9.97 10.38 -4.48
CA ALA A 252 -10.87 11.34 -5.11
C ALA A 252 -12.31 10.81 -5.03
N GLN A 253 -13.26 11.70 -4.68
CA GLN A 253 -14.67 11.33 -4.56
C GLN A 253 -15.17 10.74 -5.88
N PRO A 254 -15.51 9.43 -5.91
CA PRO A 254 -16.02 8.82 -7.12
C PRO A 254 -17.45 9.28 -7.38
N VAL A 255 -17.80 9.46 -8.65
CA VAL A 255 -19.17 9.72 -9.07
C VAL A 255 -19.90 8.38 -9.07
N VAL A 256 -20.98 8.28 -8.30
CA VAL A 256 -21.82 7.09 -8.18
C VAL A 256 -23.28 7.45 -8.49
N PRO A 257 -24.06 6.52 -9.07
CA PRO A 257 -25.47 6.76 -9.34
C PRO A 257 -26.27 6.78 -8.04
N ASP A 258 -27.25 7.67 -7.96
CA ASP A 258 -28.16 7.75 -6.80
C ASP A 258 -29.02 6.49 -6.67
N HIS A 259 -29.36 5.86 -7.80
CA HIS A 259 -30.23 4.69 -7.89
C HIS A 259 -29.57 3.61 -8.77
N PRO A 260 -28.85 2.64 -8.17
CA PRO A 260 -28.34 1.50 -8.91
C PRO A 260 -29.49 0.61 -9.40
N GLU A 261 -29.41 0.17 -10.65
CA GLU A 261 -30.32 -0.79 -11.25
C GLU A 261 -29.78 -2.22 -11.07
N ALA A 262 -30.68 -3.21 -11.06
CA ALA A 262 -30.31 -4.61 -10.83
C ALA A 262 -29.29 -5.15 -11.85
N ASP A 263 -29.34 -4.63 -13.09
CA ASP A 263 -28.48 -5.07 -14.18
C ASP A 263 -27.17 -4.29 -14.27
N ASP A 264 -26.94 -3.27 -13.43
CA ASP A 264 -25.75 -2.40 -13.52
C ASP A 264 -24.45 -3.19 -13.41
N LEU A 265 -24.37 -4.13 -12.48
CA LEU A 265 -23.19 -4.98 -12.32
C LEU A 265 -22.95 -5.86 -13.55
N THR A 266 -24.03 -6.38 -14.14
CA THR A 266 -23.98 -7.18 -15.36
C THR A 266 -23.43 -6.35 -16.51
N ILE A 267 -23.97 -5.15 -16.76
CA ILE A 267 -23.54 -4.32 -17.89
C ILE A 267 -22.15 -3.70 -17.70
N LEU A 268 -21.68 -3.56 -16.46
CA LEU A 268 -20.34 -3.06 -16.11
C LEU A 268 -19.26 -4.16 -16.07
N SER A 269 -19.62 -5.45 -16.08
CA SER A 269 -18.66 -6.55 -16.19
C SER A 269 -18.21 -6.73 -17.64
N GLU A 270 -16.92 -6.92 -17.89
CA GLU A 270 -16.39 -7.18 -19.26
C GLU A 270 -17.00 -8.44 -19.89
N GLU A 271 -17.31 -9.44 -19.06
CA GLU A 271 -17.90 -10.71 -19.48
C GLU A 271 -19.40 -10.81 -19.26
N LEU A 272 -20.03 -9.72 -18.78
CA LEU A 272 -21.47 -9.64 -18.54
C LEU A 272 -21.99 -10.69 -17.56
N ASP A 273 -21.17 -11.07 -16.58
CA ASP A 273 -21.50 -12.07 -15.55
C ASP A 273 -21.80 -11.44 -14.18
N GLY A 274 -21.79 -10.10 -14.12
CA GLY A 274 -21.97 -9.35 -12.88
C GLY A 274 -20.76 -9.36 -11.95
N ARG A 275 -19.59 -9.79 -12.44
CA ARG A 275 -18.35 -9.91 -11.67
C ARG A 275 -17.19 -9.20 -12.36
N ALA A 276 -16.12 -8.95 -11.59
CA ALA A 276 -14.88 -8.43 -12.14
C ALA A 276 -14.28 -9.39 -13.20
N PRO A 277 -13.56 -8.86 -14.21
CA PRO A 277 -13.11 -7.48 -14.37
C PRO A 277 -14.23 -6.49 -14.77
N TRP A 278 -14.13 -5.28 -14.22
CA TRP A 278 -15.09 -4.20 -14.47
C TRP A 278 -14.59 -3.30 -15.60
N LEU A 279 -15.51 -2.77 -16.41
CA LEU A 279 -15.19 -1.77 -17.42
C LEU A 279 -14.42 -0.59 -16.82
N LEU A 280 -13.30 -0.26 -17.46
CA LEU A 280 -12.53 0.94 -17.13
C LEU A 280 -13.25 2.19 -17.65
N LYS A 281 -13.05 3.32 -16.95
CA LYS A 281 -13.57 4.60 -17.41
C LYS A 281 -13.06 4.89 -18.82
N ASN A 282 -13.97 5.28 -19.70
CA ASN A 282 -13.67 5.41 -21.12
C ASN A 282 -12.53 6.40 -21.39
N THR A 283 -11.69 6.04 -22.35
CA THR A 283 -10.73 6.96 -22.97
C THR A 283 -11.41 7.67 -24.15
N VAL A 284 -10.66 8.49 -24.90
CA VAL A 284 -11.16 9.24 -26.07
C VAL A 284 -11.87 8.34 -27.10
N VAL A 285 -11.52 7.05 -27.15
CA VAL A 285 -12.09 6.08 -28.09
C VAL A 285 -13.54 5.68 -27.76
N GLY A 286 -14.00 5.91 -26.52
CA GLY A 286 -15.34 5.52 -26.08
C GLY A 286 -15.50 4.00 -25.87
N LEU A 287 -16.67 3.58 -25.39
CA LEU A 287 -17.02 2.18 -25.19
C LEU A 287 -17.22 1.46 -26.54
N GLN A 288 -16.84 0.19 -26.63
CA GLN A 288 -17.04 -0.61 -27.84
C GLN A 288 -18.51 -1.02 -27.98
N MET A 289 -19.10 -0.79 -29.16
CA MET A 289 -20.51 -1.10 -29.41
C MET A 289 -20.83 -2.59 -29.25
N ARG A 290 -19.86 -3.48 -29.51
CA ARG A 290 -20.05 -4.93 -29.25
C ARG A 290 -20.49 -5.21 -27.82
N HIS A 291 -19.98 -4.43 -26.86
CA HIS A 291 -20.30 -4.59 -25.44
C HIS A 291 -21.77 -4.25 -25.19
N ILE A 292 -22.24 -3.14 -25.77
CA ILE A 292 -23.62 -2.68 -25.68
C ILE A 292 -24.57 -3.73 -26.28
N LEU A 293 -24.25 -4.28 -27.45
CA LEU A 293 -25.08 -5.31 -28.09
C LEU A 293 -25.11 -6.62 -27.29
N ARG A 294 -23.97 -7.09 -26.78
CA ARG A 294 -23.91 -8.27 -25.90
C ARG A 294 -24.71 -8.04 -24.60
N ALA A 295 -24.59 -6.86 -23.99
CA ALA A 295 -25.32 -6.48 -22.80
C ALA A 295 -26.84 -6.41 -23.05
N ALA A 296 -27.26 -5.86 -24.19
CA ALA A 296 -28.65 -5.81 -24.61
C ALA A 296 -29.25 -7.22 -24.76
N LEU A 297 -28.53 -8.17 -25.38
CA LEU A 297 -28.97 -9.57 -25.42
C LEU A 297 -29.06 -10.21 -24.03
N THR A 298 -28.06 -9.97 -23.18
CA THR A 298 -27.96 -10.62 -21.86
C THR A 298 -29.05 -10.13 -20.91
N THR A 299 -29.39 -8.84 -20.97
CA THR A 299 -30.39 -8.19 -20.10
C THR A 299 -31.80 -8.17 -20.72
N GLY A 300 -31.92 -8.40 -22.03
CA GLY A 300 -33.18 -8.28 -22.77
C GLY A 300 -33.63 -6.84 -23.02
N ARG A 301 -32.77 -5.84 -22.77
CA ARG A 301 -33.04 -4.41 -23.00
C ARG A 301 -32.68 -3.99 -24.43
N SER A 302 -33.16 -2.84 -24.88
CA SER A 302 -32.75 -2.31 -26.19
C SER A 302 -31.30 -1.79 -26.15
N PRO A 303 -30.57 -1.79 -27.28
CA PRO A 303 -29.23 -1.19 -27.35
C PRO A 303 -29.18 0.27 -26.90
N ALA A 304 -30.25 1.03 -27.18
CA ALA A 304 -30.37 2.43 -26.76
C ALA A 304 -30.45 2.56 -25.23
N ASP A 305 -31.27 1.73 -24.58
CA ASP A 305 -31.42 1.75 -23.12
C ASP A 305 -30.11 1.40 -22.40
N ILE A 306 -29.37 0.41 -22.94
CA ILE A 306 -28.05 0.02 -22.40
C ILE A 306 -27.05 1.15 -22.55
N ALA A 307 -27.01 1.80 -23.72
CA ALA A 307 -26.10 2.91 -23.97
C ALA A 307 -26.41 4.11 -23.06
N GLU A 308 -27.68 4.44 -22.88
CA GLU A 308 -28.11 5.49 -21.96
C GLU A 308 -27.72 5.17 -20.52
N ARG A 309 -27.97 3.93 -20.06
CA ARG A 309 -27.60 3.51 -18.71
C ARG A 309 -26.10 3.56 -18.49
N LEU A 310 -25.30 3.02 -19.41
CA LEU A 310 -23.85 3.09 -19.34
C LEU A 310 -23.33 4.54 -19.35
N ALA A 311 -23.96 5.43 -20.12
CA ALA A 311 -23.61 6.85 -20.12
C ALA A 311 -23.88 7.50 -18.76
N ALA A 312 -25.00 7.17 -18.11
CA ALA A 312 -25.28 7.61 -16.73
C ALA A 312 -24.26 7.07 -15.71
N LEU A 313 -23.69 5.89 -15.96
CA LEU A 313 -22.60 5.29 -15.18
C LEU A 313 -21.21 5.82 -15.60
N GLY A 314 -21.13 6.81 -16.49
CA GLY A 314 -19.88 7.46 -16.90
C GLY A 314 -19.15 6.78 -18.08
N HIS A 315 -19.81 5.85 -18.77
CA HIS A 315 -19.31 5.17 -19.96
C HIS A 315 -20.11 5.60 -21.20
N TRP A 316 -19.52 6.44 -22.04
CA TRP A 316 -20.12 6.90 -23.29
C TRP A 316 -19.71 6.08 -24.52
N LEU A 317 -20.63 5.91 -25.46
CA LEU A 317 -20.32 5.43 -26.80
C LEU A 317 -19.66 6.54 -27.63
N HIS A 318 -18.84 6.18 -28.62
CA HIS A 318 -18.26 7.15 -29.55
C HIS A 318 -19.35 7.85 -30.38
N GLU A 319 -19.20 9.15 -30.66
CA GLU A 319 -20.21 9.99 -31.34
C GLU A 319 -20.61 9.50 -32.74
N ASN A 320 -19.68 8.86 -33.46
CA ASN A 320 -19.92 8.30 -34.79
C ASN A 320 -20.67 6.96 -34.77
N ALA A 321 -20.76 6.28 -33.63
CA ALA A 321 -21.39 4.97 -33.55
C ALA A 321 -22.91 5.11 -33.71
N LYS A 322 -23.50 4.24 -34.54
CA LYS A 322 -24.94 4.22 -34.80
C LYS A 322 -25.52 2.93 -34.26
N LEU A 323 -26.20 3.05 -33.12
CA LEU A 323 -26.82 1.89 -32.47
C LEU A 323 -28.01 1.40 -33.31
N PRO A 324 -28.08 0.09 -33.59
CA PRO A 324 -29.25 -0.50 -34.22
C PRO A 324 -30.43 -0.51 -33.22
N GLU A 325 -31.66 -0.44 -33.74
CA GLU A 325 -32.88 -0.51 -32.91
C GLU A 325 -33.05 -1.89 -32.24
N THR A 326 -32.63 -2.95 -32.92
CA THR A 326 -32.71 -4.33 -32.45
C THR A 326 -31.33 -4.98 -32.49
N VAL A 327 -31.08 -5.91 -31.57
CA VAL A 327 -29.82 -6.65 -31.58
C VAL A 327 -29.87 -7.74 -32.64
N ASP A 328 -28.84 -7.78 -33.48
CA ASP A 328 -28.55 -8.87 -34.40
C ASP A 328 -27.30 -9.61 -33.89
N GLU A 329 -27.41 -10.91 -33.63
CA GLU A 329 -26.27 -11.74 -33.22
C GLU A 329 -25.15 -11.74 -34.27
N GLU A 330 -25.50 -11.60 -35.55
CA GLU A 330 -24.52 -11.51 -36.63
C GLU A 330 -23.69 -10.22 -36.55
N ASP A 331 -24.26 -9.13 -36.03
CA ASP A 331 -23.52 -7.88 -35.80
C ASP A 331 -22.51 -8.02 -34.66
N ILE A 332 -22.84 -8.79 -33.62
CA ILE A 332 -21.90 -9.06 -32.53
C ILE A 332 -20.70 -9.86 -33.05
N ARG A 333 -20.94 -10.91 -33.85
CA ARG A 333 -19.87 -11.70 -34.48
C ARG A 333 -19.04 -10.87 -35.46
N LEU A 334 -19.69 -9.98 -36.20
CA LEU A 334 -19.02 -9.05 -37.11
C LEU A 334 -18.11 -8.07 -36.37
N LEU A 335 -18.54 -7.55 -35.22
CA LEU A 335 -17.76 -6.60 -34.40
C LEU A 335 -16.66 -7.28 -33.56
N GLU A 336 -16.66 -8.60 -33.43
CA GLU A 336 -15.61 -9.36 -32.75
C GLU A 336 -14.24 -9.20 -33.45
N THR A 337 -14.23 -9.00 -34.76
CA THR A 337 -13.01 -8.85 -35.55
C THR A 337 -12.51 -7.40 -35.63
N VAL A 338 -13.32 -6.44 -35.18
CA VAL A 338 -13.06 -5.01 -35.29
C VAL A 338 -12.57 -4.49 -33.95
N ASP A 339 -11.25 -4.46 -33.78
CA ASP A 339 -10.57 -3.91 -32.61
C ASP A 339 -10.23 -2.41 -32.76
N ARG A 340 -10.55 -1.83 -33.93
CA ARG A 340 -10.23 -0.45 -34.31
C ARG A 340 -11.20 0.57 -33.73
N SER A 341 -10.67 1.77 -33.47
CA SER A 341 -11.46 2.94 -33.08
C SER A 341 -12.37 3.40 -34.23
N TYR A 342 -13.49 4.04 -33.90
CA TYR A 342 -14.34 4.74 -34.89
C TYR A 342 -13.65 5.92 -35.60
N LEU A 343 -12.46 6.31 -35.12
CA LEU A 343 -11.61 7.32 -35.75
C LEU A 343 -10.71 6.72 -36.85
N ASP A 344 -10.50 5.41 -36.83
CA ASP A 344 -9.62 4.71 -37.77
C ASP A 344 -10.44 4.10 -38.91
N ASN A 345 -9.85 4.08 -40.10
CA ASN A 345 -10.45 3.35 -41.22
C ASN A 345 -10.34 1.84 -40.95
N ILE A 346 -11.44 1.12 -41.16
CA ILE A 346 -11.44 -0.34 -41.14
C ILE A 346 -10.66 -0.85 -42.36
N HIS A 347 -9.58 -1.58 -42.11
CA HIS A 347 -8.82 -2.24 -43.15
C HIS A 347 -9.61 -3.38 -43.79
N LEU A 348 -9.36 -3.62 -45.09
CA LEU A 348 -9.96 -4.72 -45.86
C LEU A 348 -9.84 -6.09 -45.16
N GLU A 349 -8.74 -6.34 -44.44
CA GLU A 349 -8.53 -7.59 -43.69
C GLU A 349 -9.63 -7.86 -42.64
N HIS A 350 -10.12 -6.82 -41.95
CA HIS A 350 -11.21 -6.97 -40.98
C HIS A 350 -12.53 -7.27 -41.68
N VAL A 351 -12.80 -6.64 -42.82
CA VAL A 351 -14.00 -6.89 -43.63
C VAL A 351 -14.03 -8.35 -44.13
N LEU A 352 -12.91 -8.84 -44.66
CA LEU A 352 -12.80 -10.23 -45.13
C LEU A 352 -12.90 -11.23 -43.98
N ARG A 353 -12.29 -10.93 -42.83
CA ARG A 353 -12.39 -11.78 -41.63
C ARG A 353 -13.83 -11.85 -41.12
N SER A 354 -14.54 -10.72 -41.05
CA SER A 354 -15.95 -10.68 -40.67
C SER A 354 -16.84 -11.41 -41.67
N ALA A 355 -16.58 -11.28 -42.97
CA ALA A 355 -17.31 -12.01 -44.01
C ALA A 355 -17.17 -13.53 -43.83
N SER A 356 -15.97 -14.00 -43.52
CA SER A 356 -15.71 -15.41 -43.20
C SER A 356 -16.45 -15.88 -41.95
N LEU A 357 -16.44 -15.10 -40.86
CA LEU A 357 -17.08 -15.48 -39.59
C LEU A 357 -18.61 -15.43 -39.62
N THR A 358 -19.18 -14.50 -40.40
CA THR A 358 -20.64 -14.30 -40.47
C THR A 358 -21.29 -15.03 -41.65
N GLY A 359 -20.49 -15.48 -42.63
CA GLY A 359 -21.01 -16.04 -43.89
C GLY A 359 -21.63 -15.00 -44.83
N ARG A 360 -21.54 -13.70 -44.50
CA ARG A 360 -21.98 -12.58 -45.32
C ARG A 360 -20.99 -12.32 -46.46
N SER A 361 -21.43 -11.64 -47.52
CA SER A 361 -20.48 -11.16 -48.53
C SER A 361 -19.64 -10.00 -47.98
N PRO A 362 -18.41 -9.78 -48.46
CA PRO A 362 -17.64 -8.60 -48.09
C PRO A 362 -18.39 -7.28 -48.33
N ALA A 363 -19.19 -7.18 -49.39
CA ALA A 363 -20.05 -6.03 -49.65
C ALA A 363 -21.11 -5.83 -48.55
N ASP A 364 -21.79 -6.90 -48.13
CA ASP A 364 -22.78 -6.86 -47.05
C ASP A 364 -22.15 -6.46 -45.72
N VAL A 365 -20.95 -6.98 -45.41
CA VAL A 365 -20.19 -6.62 -44.20
C VAL A 365 -19.79 -5.15 -44.23
N ALA A 366 -19.27 -4.65 -45.35
CA ALA A 366 -18.90 -3.25 -45.52
C ALA A 366 -20.12 -2.32 -45.37
N ALA A 367 -21.25 -2.67 -45.99
CA ALA A 367 -22.50 -1.94 -45.85
C ALA A 367 -22.99 -1.93 -44.39
N ARG A 368 -22.91 -3.07 -43.70
CA ARG A 368 -23.32 -3.15 -42.29
C ARG A 368 -22.41 -2.35 -41.37
N LEU A 369 -21.09 -2.45 -41.53
CA LEU A 369 -20.11 -1.65 -40.76
C LEU A 369 -20.34 -0.15 -40.96
N THR A 370 -20.66 0.29 -42.18
CA THR A 370 -21.02 1.67 -42.49
C THR A 370 -22.32 2.10 -41.80
N ALA A 371 -23.34 1.23 -41.81
CA ALA A 371 -24.61 1.47 -41.13
C ALA A 371 -24.43 1.61 -39.61
N LEU A 372 -23.47 0.87 -39.05
CA LEU A 372 -23.04 0.89 -37.64
C LEU A 372 -22.13 2.09 -37.31
N GLY A 373 -21.73 2.89 -38.31
CA GLY A 373 -20.99 4.14 -38.11
C GLY A 373 -19.46 4.03 -38.25
N HIS A 374 -18.94 2.88 -38.67
CA HIS A 374 -17.51 2.74 -38.98
C HIS A 374 -17.15 3.37 -40.33
N ARG A 375 -15.92 3.85 -40.45
CA ARG A 375 -15.36 4.36 -41.71
C ARG A 375 -14.60 3.26 -42.44
N LEU A 376 -14.84 3.16 -43.74
CA LEU A 376 -14.12 2.27 -44.65
C LEU A 376 -13.34 3.13 -45.65
N PRO A 377 -12.22 2.62 -46.19
CA PRO A 377 -11.47 3.32 -47.23
C PRO A 377 -12.28 3.41 -48.54
N ASP A 378 -12.41 4.62 -49.08
CA ASP A 378 -13.20 4.93 -50.29
C ASP A 378 -12.66 4.26 -51.58
N GLU A 379 -11.41 3.77 -51.55
CA GLU A 379 -10.69 3.25 -52.72
C GLU A 379 -10.82 1.73 -52.91
N VAL A 380 -11.60 1.05 -52.06
CA VAL A 380 -11.71 -0.42 -52.06
C VAL A 380 -13.10 -0.86 -52.52
N ASP A 381 -13.14 -1.64 -53.60
CA ASP A 381 -14.36 -2.28 -54.10
C ASP A 381 -14.55 -3.64 -53.42
N TYR A 382 -15.72 -3.86 -52.81
CA TYR A 382 -16.01 -5.06 -52.01
C TYR A 382 -16.89 -6.03 -52.79
N PRO A 383 -16.48 -7.29 -52.98
CA PRO A 383 -17.27 -8.25 -53.77
C PRO A 383 -18.56 -8.66 -53.07
N GLU A 384 -19.63 -8.87 -53.86
CA GLU A 384 -20.91 -9.44 -53.41
C GLU A 384 -20.87 -10.97 -53.24
N VAL A 385 -19.78 -11.61 -53.65
CA VAL A 385 -19.64 -13.07 -53.62
C VAL A 385 -19.40 -13.54 -52.18
N ARG A 386 -20.29 -14.39 -51.68
CA ARG A 386 -20.10 -15.07 -50.39
C ARG A 386 -18.96 -16.07 -50.48
N ALA A 387 -18.11 -16.12 -49.46
CA ALA A 387 -17.11 -17.16 -49.36
C ALA A 387 -17.82 -18.52 -49.28
N SER A 388 -17.59 -19.38 -50.26
CA SER A 388 -18.03 -20.78 -50.19
C SER A 388 -17.34 -21.39 -48.97
N LEU A 389 -18.12 -21.79 -47.95
CA LEU A 389 -17.60 -22.60 -46.85
C LEU A 389 -17.03 -23.88 -47.47
N ALA A 390 -15.71 -23.92 -47.64
CA ALA A 390 -15.02 -25.16 -47.94
C ALA A 390 -15.20 -26.05 -46.71
N THR A 391 -16.15 -26.97 -46.79
CA THR A 391 -16.24 -28.10 -45.86
C THR A 391 -14.89 -28.82 -45.86
N SER A 392 -14.18 -28.78 -44.74
CA SER A 392 -13.02 -29.62 -44.46
C SER A 392 -13.09 -30.09 -43.02
#